data_AF-A0AA88LHD5-F1
#
_entry.id   AF-A0AA88LHD5-F1
#
_cell.length_a   1.000
_cell.length_b   1.000
_cell.length_c   1.000
_cell.angle_alpha   90.00
_cell.angle_beta   90.00
_cell.angle_gamma   90.00
#
_symmetry.space_group_name_H-M   'P 1'
#
loop_
_entity.id
_entity.type
_entity.pdbx_description
1 polymer ?
#
loop_
_entity_poly.entity_id
_entity_poly.type
_entity_poly.pdbx_seq_one_letter_code
_entity_poly.pdbx_strand_id
1 'polypeptide(L)'
;MVARERANEVLGPLSEGYKRIIFLAPTRILVHQQREFMHNQTPFKVSGYTSEDNVDNWSKYKWDTEFEENHLLVMTHQVFFDILAHSFFNFNSVSLLIIDECHSAVKDSPVSQVIRFRDQLDNPNSVRILGLTACVINDDASLKRFSEKVKKFETFVGAKVVTASDTSQVAQHSTNTQVEHVYFDDSGTCALMKSVKEMLINPFNNPIFKDAKKILDDASKVLDSLGIFALHGYLKSSLVIIDKFRRASETVDEINELNKLAQHFKELSGSLEKNLGGFTNLKLVIKLVTSKVAKLIELLKQHKNDDHNSFRCLIFVQERVICKSLCIVLMKIASLCPDLSFLRILYITGDDMSSRYIPKDTEIDKFKHKCIMSRFRSGECNTLISTSVLEEGIDVKACNIVVRFDLPLNFRSYIQSKGRARAKNGVCYLMLRNDQDVIAKLNLYIKCEKILKTCYSLNNQDGNYLRGVAGFIEEYAPFGKEGPRITCAAAISKIFGYCAKLPCDKFTNLLPIYEYKEHIDETNGVNSGNKKFTCTLTMPLNVPGRAKLPITSKVQCRKVDARRSVSLEMIKILHAEKELDDEHLLPVNNSKYLQEFDDRNDISVEGDLDAVIEPQKYQHVYEKK
;
A
#
# COMPACT_ATOMS: atom_id res chain seq x y z
N MET A 1 15.49 -18.04 -12.72
CA MET A 1 15.81 -19.49 -12.81
C MET A 1 14.57 -20.30 -13.19
N VAL A 2 13.56 -20.41 -12.31
CA VAL A 2 12.32 -21.18 -12.58
C VAL A 2 11.63 -20.79 -13.89
N ALA A 3 11.59 -19.49 -14.22
CA ALA A 3 11.06 -19.02 -15.50
C ALA A 3 11.85 -19.58 -16.72
N ARG A 4 13.18 -19.70 -16.62
CA ARG A 4 14.04 -20.23 -17.69
C ARG A 4 13.83 -21.73 -17.90
N GLU A 5 13.49 -22.48 -16.85
CA GLU A 5 13.15 -23.91 -16.96
C GLU A 5 11.89 -24.13 -17.81
N ARG A 6 11.03 -23.09 -17.93
CA ARG A 6 9.81 -23.12 -18.75
C ARG A 6 9.99 -22.54 -20.15
N ALA A 7 11.22 -22.23 -20.56
CA ALA A 7 11.50 -21.61 -21.85
C ALA A 7 10.86 -22.36 -23.04
N ASN A 8 10.92 -23.69 -23.02
CA ASN A 8 10.36 -24.53 -24.09
C ASN A 8 8.84 -24.43 -24.22
N GLU A 9 8.13 -24.01 -23.16
CA GLU A 9 6.68 -23.85 -23.17
C GLU A 9 6.25 -22.43 -23.61
N VAL A 10 7.16 -21.45 -23.60
CA VAL A 10 6.81 -20.03 -23.74
C VAL A 10 7.49 -19.30 -24.89
N LEU A 11 8.59 -19.83 -25.43
CA LEU A 11 9.33 -19.25 -26.56
C LEU A 11 8.63 -19.54 -27.90
N GLY A 12 7.43 -18.99 -28.07
CA GLY A 12 6.67 -19.09 -29.30
C GLY A 12 5.34 -18.32 -29.25
N PRO A 13 4.65 -18.21 -30.40
CA PRO A 13 3.39 -17.48 -30.55
C PRO A 13 2.28 -18.12 -29.69
N LEU A 14 1.46 -17.31 -29.02
CA LEU A 14 0.35 -17.82 -28.19
C LEU A 14 -0.69 -18.53 -29.07
N SER A 15 -0.91 -18.00 -30.27
CA SER A 15 -1.75 -18.57 -31.32
C SER A 15 -1.36 -20.00 -31.73
N GLU A 16 -0.10 -20.39 -31.58
CA GLU A 16 0.40 -21.75 -31.86
C GLU A 16 0.30 -22.70 -30.65
N GLY A 17 -0.30 -22.25 -29.54
CA GLY A 17 -0.49 -23.04 -28.33
C GLY A 17 0.65 -22.95 -27.31
N TYR A 18 1.64 -22.07 -27.54
CA TYR A 18 2.62 -21.72 -26.52
C TYR A 18 1.97 -20.97 -25.36
N LYS A 19 2.59 -21.03 -24.19
CA LYS A 19 2.08 -20.46 -22.95
C LYS A 19 2.78 -19.17 -22.58
N ARG A 20 2.29 -18.51 -21.52
CA ARG A 20 2.86 -17.28 -20.96
C ARG A 20 3.24 -17.42 -19.50
N ILE A 21 4.28 -16.68 -19.11
CA ILE A 21 4.68 -16.53 -17.71
C ILE A 21 4.08 -15.22 -17.20
N ILE A 22 3.32 -15.31 -16.12
CA ILE A 22 2.70 -14.14 -15.49
C ILE A 22 3.40 -13.88 -14.16
N PHE A 23 3.97 -12.69 -14.00
CA PHE A 23 4.55 -12.23 -12.75
C PHE A 23 3.68 -11.14 -12.15
N LEU A 24 3.14 -11.38 -10.96
CA LEU A 24 2.31 -10.41 -10.26
C LEU A 24 3.08 -9.73 -9.13
N ALA A 25 2.96 -8.42 -9.05
CA ALA A 25 3.51 -7.61 -7.97
C ALA A 25 2.42 -6.72 -7.31
N PRO A 26 2.56 -6.38 -6.01
CA PRO A 26 1.56 -5.59 -5.30
C PRO A 26 1.57 -4.09 -5.66
N THR A 27 2.70 -3.55 -6.12
CA THR A 27 2.86 -2.12 -6.36
C THR A 27 3.40 -1.83 -7.76
N ARG A 28 3.08 -0.65 -8.29
CA ARG A 28 3.57 -0.18 -9.59
C ARG A 28 5.10 -0.13 -9.65
N ILE A 29 5.73 0.33 -8.57
CA ILE A 29 7.20 0.42 -8.46
C ILE A 29 7.83 -0.97 -8.62
N LEU A 30 7.27 -1.99 -7.96
CA LEU A 30 7.76 -3.36 -8.11
C LEU A 30 7.56 -3.89 -9.54
N VAL A 31 6.45 -3.57 -10.20
CA VAL A 31 6.24 -3.99 -11.60
C VAL A 31 7.38 -3.49 -12.49
N HIS A 32 7.73 -2.20 -12.42
CA HIS A 32 8.83 -1.66 -13.23
C HIS A 32 10.17 -2.28 -12.85
N GLN A 33 10.47 -2.42 -11.55
CA GLN A 33 11.72 -3.00 -11.08
C GLN A 33 11.88 -4.46 -11.54
N GLN A 34 10.84 -5.27 -11.38
CA GLN A 34 10.87 -6.69 -11.74
C GLN A 34 10.89 -6.87 -13.26
N ARG A 35 10.20 -6.02 -14.02
CA ARG A 35 10.29 -5.98 -15.49
C ARG A 35 11.73 -5.77 -15.95
N GLU A 36 12.38 -4.72 -15.48
CA GLU A 36 13.76 -4.38 -15.86
C GLU A 36 14.74 -5.49 -15.47
N PHE A 37 14.60 -6.03 -14.26
CA PHE A 37 15.42 -7.14 -13.80
C PHE A 37 15.24 -8.38 -14.67
N MET A 38 14.01 -8.81 -14.93
CA MET A 38 13.73 -10.01 -15.72
C MET A 38 14.16 -9.84 -17.19
N HIS A 39 13.94 -8.66 -17.77
CA HIS A 39 14.40 -8.32 -19.12
C HIS A 39 15.92 -8.50 -19.24
N ASN A 40 16.69 -8.03 -18.25
CA ASN A 40 18.15 -8.10 -18.28
C ASN A 40 18.72 -9.48 -17.93
N GLN A 41 17.94 -10.34 -17.24
CA GLN A 41 18.40 -11.63 -16.72
C GLN A 41 17.88 -12.84 -17.52
N THR A 42 16.98 -12.62 -18.47
CA THR A 42 16.33 -13.68 -19.25
C THR A 42 16.30 -13.32 -20.73
N PRO A 43 16.28 -14.31 -21.64
CA PRO A 43 16.15 -14.07 -23.08
C PRO A 43 14.68 -13.80 -23.50
N PHE A 44 13.77 -13.59 -22.54
CA PHE A 44 12.35 -13.42 -22.82
C PHE A 44 12.03 -11.98 -23.25
N LYS A 45 11.03 -11.80 -24.12
CA LYS A 45 10.42 -10.47 -24.31
C LYS A 45 9.56 -10.19 -23.09
N VAL A 46 9.93 -9.15 -22.33
CA VAL A 46 9.33 -8.82 -21.03
C VAL A 46 8.66 -7.46 -21.05
N SER A 47 7.38 -7.42 -20.73
CA SER A 47 6.59 -6.19 -20.62
C SER A 47 5.96 -6.03 -19.24
N GLY A 48 5.69 -4.78 -18.87
CA GLY A 48 5.21 -4.40 -17.53
C GLY A 48 3.94 -3.57 -17.63
N TYR A 49 2.89 -3.93 -16.86
CA TYR A 49 1.57 -3.31 -16.95
C TYR A 49 1.02 -2.89 -15.58
N THR A 50 0.65 -1.63 -15.50
CA THR A 50 0.07 -0.98 -14.33
C THR A 50 -1.11 -0.11 -14.75
N SER A 51 -1.89 0.38 -13.80
CA SER A 51 -2.96 1.34 -14.10
C SER A 51 -2.46 2.69 -14.69
N GLU A 52 -1.15 2.99 -14.66
CA GLU A 52 -0.61 4.20 -15.30
C GLU A 52 -0.53 4.06 -16.82
N ASP A 53 -0.48 2.82 -17.30
CA ASP A 53 -0.45 2.50 -18.73
C ASP A 53 -1.87 2.56 -19.36
N ASN A 54 -2.85 3.09 -18.60
CA ASN A 54 -4.26 3.22 -18.98
C ASN A 54 -4.90 1.90 -19.44
N VAL A 55 -4.40 0.77 -18.93
CA VAL A 55 -4.81 -0.60 -19.28
C VAL A 55 -6.27 -0.91 -18.99
N ASP A 56 -6.89 -0.14 -18.09
CA ASP A 56 -8.33 -0.22 -17.78
C ASP A 56 -9.20 0.13 -19.01
N ASN A 57 -8.62 0.82 -19.99
CA ASN A 57 -9.23 1.23 -21.24
C ASN A 57 -8.65 0.49 -22.45
N TRP A 58 -8.04 -0.68 -22.27
CA TRP A 58 -7.60 -1.50 -23.41
C TRP A 58 -8.69 -2.47 -23.82
N SER A 59 -8.85 -2.67 -25.14
CA SER A 59 -9.71 -3.70 -25.67
C SER A 59 -9.09 -5.10 -25.53
N LYS A 60 -9.89 -6.13 -25.80
CA LYS A 60 -9.38 -7.49 -25.95
C LYS A 60 -8.31 -7.59 -27.05
N TYR A 61 -8.50 -6.90 -28.17
CA TYR A 61 -7.56 -6.92 -29.29
C TYR A 61 -6.18 -6.43 -28.86
N LYS A 62 -6.12 -5.29 -28.15
CA LYS A 62 -4.84 -4.78 -27.64
C LYS A 62 -4.16 -5.78 -26.69
N TRP A 63 -4.92 -6.41 -25.80
CA TRP A 63 -4.41 -7.45 -24.92
C TRP A 63 -3.91 -8.68 -25.67
N ASP A 64 -4.66 -9.16 -26.67
CA ASP A 64 -4.26 -10.29 -27.51
C ASP A 64 -2.91 -10.01 -28.19
N THR A 65 -2.71 -8.80 -28.73
CA THR A 65 -1.41 -8.38 -29.31
C THR A 65 -0.29 -8.43 -28.27
N GLU A 66 -0.52 -7.89 -27.07
CA GLU A 66 0.48 -7.89 -26.00
C GLU A 66 0.82 -9.30 -25.52
N PHE A 67 -0.18 -10.20 -25.46
CA PHE A 67 0.05 -11.61 -25.13
C PHE A 67 0.73 -12.36 -26.27
N GLU A 68 0.43 -12.07 -27.54
CA GLU A 68 1.09 -12.72 -28.67
C GLU A 68 2.57 -12.36 -28.69
N GLU A 69 2.88 -11.08 -28.48
CA GLU A 69 4.23 -10.55 -28.58
C GLU A 69 5.15 -10.92 -27.42
N ASN A 70 4.66 -10.90 -26.18
CA ASN A 70 5.51 -11.00 -24.99
C ASN A 70 5.49 -12.40 -24.38
N HIS A 71 6.64 -12.91 -23.95
CA HIS A 71 6.75 -14.23 -23.31
C HIS A 71 6.50 -14.18 -21.79
N LEU A 72 6.91 -13.06 -21.15
CA LEU A 72 6.77 -12.84 -19.71
C LEU A 72 6.11 -11.47 -19.46
N LEU A 73 4.98 -11.48 -18.77
CA LEU A 73 4.22 -10.28 -18.48
C LEU A 73 4.26 -10.00 -16.97
N VAL A 74 4.79 -8.84 -16.60
CA VAL A 74 4.84 -8.35 -15.22
C VAL A 74 3.68 -7.39 -15.01
N MET A 75 2.82 -7.61 -14.03
CA MET A 75 1.67 -6.73 -13.83
C MET A 75 1.24 -6.63 -12.38
N THR A 76 0.41 -5.63 -12.07
CA THR A 76 -0.19 -5.53 -10.74
C THR A 76 -1.25 -6.62 -10.53
N HIS A 77 -1.48 -7.01 -9.27
CA HIS A 77 -2.51 -8.02 -8.93
C HIS A 77 -3.90 -7.69 -9.49
N GLN A 78 -4.26 -6.40 -9.51
CA GLN A 78 -5.57 -5.92 -9.96
C GLN A 78 -5.73 -6.08 -11.48
N VAL A 79 -4.72 -5.63 -12.24
CA VAL A 79 -4.72 -5.70 -13.71
C VAL A 79 -4.95 -7.14 -14.20
N PHE A 80 -4.22 -8.12 -13.65
CA PHE A 80 -4.41 -9.51 -14.08
C PHE A 80 -5.79 -10.07 -13.72
N PHE A 81 -6.31 -9.70 -12.54
CA PHE A 81 -7.66 -10.10 -12.16
C PHE A 81 -8.71 -9.52 -13.12
N ASP A 82 -8.58 -8.26 -13.53
CA ASP A 82 -9.54 -7.61 -14.43
C ASP A 82 -9.50 -8.24 -15.84
N ILE A 83 -8.32 -8.57 -16.35
CA ILE A 83 -8.13 -9.31 -17.61
C ILE A 83 -8.89 -10.65 -17.57
N LEU A 84 -8.75 -11.41 -16.48
CA LEU A 84 -9.42 -12.70 -16.32
C LEU A 84 -10.94 -12.53 -16.15
N ALA A 85 -11.38 -11.54 -15.38
CA ALA A 85 -12.80 -11.26 -15.17
C ALA A 85 -13.52 -10.90 -16.47
N HIS A 86 -12.86 -10.15 -17.36
CA HIS A 86 -13.36 -9.79 -18.69
C HIS A 86 -13.15 -10.89 -19.75
N SER A 87 -12.54 -12.02 -19.40
CA SER A 87 -12.21 -13.08 -20.36
C SER A 87 -11.36 -12.59 -21.54
N PHE A 88 -10.48 -11.62 -21.28
CA PHE A 88 -9.47 -11.18 -22.23
C PHE A 88 -8.31 -12.17 -22.34
N PHE A 89 -8.16 -13.08 -21.38
CA PHE A 89 -7.10 -14.09 -21.38
C PHE A 89 -7.58 -15.42 -20.80
N ASN A 90 -7.21 -16.51 -21.46
CA ASN A 90 -7.49 -17.86 -20.95
C ASN A 90 -6.42 -18.28 -19.94
N PHE A 91 -6.83 -18.60 -18.71
CA PHE A 91 -5.91 -19.02 -17.65
C PHE A 91 -5.15 -20.32 -17.99
N ASN A 92 -5.70 -21.21 -18.83
CA ASN A 92 -5.01 -22.44 -19.29
C ASN A 92 -3.71 -22.14 -20.07
N SER A 93 -3.64 -20.96 -20.67
CA SER A 93 -2.46 -20.47 -21.39
C SER A 93 -1.34 -19.97 -20.46
N VAL A 94 -1.53 -20.00 -19.14
CA VAL A 94 -0.44 -19.74 -18.18
C VAL A 94 0.41 -21.01 -18.00
N SER A 95 1.72 -20.89 -18.16
CA SER A 95 2.68 -21.96 -17.79
C SER A 95 3.08 -21.84 -16.31
N LEU A 96 3.42 -20.61 -15.90
CA LEU A 96 3.92 -20.30 -14.57
C LEU A 96 3.31 -18.98 -14.09
N LEU A 97 2.66 -19.03 -12.93
CA LEU A 97 2.18 -17.86 -12.20
C LEU A 97 3.12 -17.58 -11.02
N ILE A 98 3.83 -16.46 -11.07
CA ILE A 98 4.70 -15.98 -10.00
C ILE A 98 3.96 -14.87 -9.25
N ILE A 99 3.84 -14.98 -7.94
CA ILE A 99 3.17 -14.00 -7.08
C ILE A 99 4.20 -13.46 -6.10
N ASP A 100 4.69 -12.26 -6.35
CA ASP A 100 5.52 -11.54 -5.39
C ASP A 100 4.67 -11.03 -4.22
N GLU A 101 5.23 -11.05 -3.03
CA GLU A 101 4.51 -10.71 -1.79
C GLU A 101 3.21 -11.55 -1.59
N CYS A 102 3.28 -12.86 -1.84
CA CYS A 102 2.12 -13.75 -1.95
C CYS A 102 1.21 -13.85 -0.71
N HIS A 103 1.68 -13.45 0.48
CA HIS A 103 0.84 -13.34 1.68
C HIS A 103 -0.32 -12.34 1.49
N SER A 104 -0.28 -11.50 0.46
CA SER A 104 -1.39 -10.62 0.06
C SER A 104 -2.65 -11.38 -0.36
N ALA A 105 -2.55 -12.69 -0.60
CA ALA A 105 -3.66 -13.59 -0.88
C ALA A 105 -4.55 -13.84 0.36
N VAL A 106 -5.24 -12.79 0.80
CA VAL A 106 -6.16 -12.80 1.94
C VAL A 106 -7.57 -12.39 1.53
N LYS A 107 -8.57 -13.08 2.09
CA LYS A 107 -10.00 -12.78 1.91
C LYS A 107 -10.38 -12.75 0.42
N ASP A 108 -10.85 -11.60 -0.08
CA ASP A 108 -11.26 -11.36 -1.46
C ASP A 108 -10.26 -10.48 -2.22
N SER A 109 -8.98 -10.50 -1.82
CA SER A 109 -7.93 -9.77 -2.54
C SER A 109 -7.89 -10.17 -4.02
N PRO A 110 -7.37 -9.31 -4.93
CA PRO A 110 -7.23 -9.67 -6.34
C PRO A 110 -6.44 -10.96 -6.55
N VAL A 111 -5.37 -11.18 -5.76
CA VAL A 111 -4.60 -12.45 -5.77
C VAL A 111 -5.47 -13.64 -5.38
N SER A 112 -6.30 -13.49 -4.34
CA SER A 112 -7.24 -14.53 -3.94
C SER A 112 -8.22 -14.87 -5.06
N GLN A 113 -8.66 -13.90 -5.84
CA GLN A 113 -9.52 -14.15 -7.00
C GLN A 113 -8.77 -14.88 -8.12
N VAL A 114 -7.56 -14.44 -8.47
CA VAL A 114 -6.70 -15.10 -9.46
C VAL A 114 -6.48 -16.59 -9.12
N ILE A 115 -6.23 -16.90 -7.84
CA ILE A 115 -6.09 -18.29 -7.37
C ILE A 115 -7.39 -19.08 -7.56
N ARG A 116 -8.56 -18.45 -7.34
CA ARG A 116 -9.86 -19.09 -7.58
C ARG A 116 -10.10 -19.37 -9.06
N PHE A 117 -9.66 -18.50 -9.99
CA PHE A 117 -9.73 -18.79 -11.43
C PHE A 117 -8.98 -20.09 -11.77
N ARG A 118 -7.75 -20.26 -11.27
CA ARG A 118 -7.01 -21.52 -11.41
C ARG A 118 -7.81 -22.70 -10.86
N ASP A 119 -8.45 -22.52 -9.70
CA ASP A 119 -9.12 -23.62 -9.02
C ASP A 119 -10.36 -24.16 -9.73
N GLN A 120 -10.90 -23.38 -10.65
CA GLN A 120 -12.03 -23.78 -11.47
C GLN A 120 -11.62 -24.52 -12.75
N LEU A 121 -10.33 -24.52 -13.10
CA LEU A 121 -9.81 -25.30 -14.23
C LEU A 121 -10.06 -26.79 -14.04
N ASP A 122 -10.22 -27.52 -15.15
CA ASP A 122 -10.42 -28.98 -15.08
C ASP A 122 -9.16 -29.70 -14.58
N ASN A 123 -7.97 -29.17 -14.92
CA ASN A 123 -6.71 -29.55 -14.32
C ASN A 123 -6.01 -28.34 -13.70
N PRO A 124 -6.27 -28.00 -12.43
CA PRO A 124 -5.63 -26.86 -11.76
C PRO A 124 -4.11 -26.98 -11.63
N ASN A 125 -3.59 -28.22 -11.66
CA ASN A 125 -2.15 -28.49 -11.58
C ASN A 125 -1.42 -28.25 -12.90
N SER A 126 -2.15 -27.97 -13.99
CA SER A 126 -1.57 -27.58 -15.28
C SER A 126 -0.85 -26.23 -15.22
N VAL A 127 -1.17 -25.39 -14.23
CA VAL A 127 -0.49 -24.12 -13.96
C VAL A 127 0.31 -24.21 -12.68
N ARG A 128 1.63 -24.03 -12.77
CA ARG A 128 2.49 -23.99 -11.58
C ARG A 128 2.41 -22.61 -10.93
N ILE A 129 2.26 -22.56 -9.61
CA ILE A 129 2.35 -21.32 -8.83
C ILE A 129 3.64 -21.28 -8.02
N LEU A 130 4.29 -20.13 -8.06
CA LEU A 130 5.41 -19.78 -7.19
C LEU A 130 5.06 -18.51 -6.40
N GLY A 131 4.79 -18.65 -5.11
CA GLY A 131 4.60 -17.51 -4.22
C GLY A 131 5.91 -17.13 -3.53
N LEU A 132 6.29 -15.85 -3.62
CA LEU A 132 7.47 -15.31 -2.93
C LEU A 132 7.01 -14.40 -1.81
N THR A 133 7.51 -14.61 -0.59
CA THR A 133 7.30 -13.65 0.50
C THR A 133 8.32 -13.85 1.62
N ALA A 134 8.65 -12.76 2.33
CA ALA A 134 9.45 -12.82 3.54
C ALA A 134 8.67 -13.38 4.74
N CYS A 135 7.34 -13.21 4.77
CA CYS A 135 6.48 -13.72 5.84
C CYS A 135 5.07 -13.98 5.33
N VAL A 136 4.52 -15.16 5.63
CA VAL A 136 3.18 -15.60 5.18
C VAL A 136 2.05 -14.99 6.02
N ILE A 137 2.34 -14.47 7.23
CA ILE A 137 1.32 -14.03 8.19
C ILE A 137 1.51 -12.56 8.57
N ASN A 138 0.42 -11.79 8.48
CA ASN A 138 0.39 -10.34 8.75
C ASN A 138 -0.13 -9.97 10.15
N ASP A 139 -0.44 -10.94 11.00
CA ASP A 139 -1.22 -10.74 12.23
C ASP A 139 -0.42 -11.12 13.48
N ASP A 140 -0.62 -10.40 14.59
CA ASP A 140 0.02 -10.62 15.90
C ASP A 140 -0.56 -11.84 16.64
N ALA A 141 -0.93 -12.88 15.89
CA ALA A 141 -1.63 -14.03 16.43
C ALA A 141 -0.73 -14.86 17.36
N SER A 142 -1.34 -15.44 18.39
CA SER A 142 -0.70 -16.39 19.28
C SER A 142 -0.05 -17.55 18.51
N LEU A 143 1.06 -18.07 19.03
CA LEU A 143 1.89 -19.12 18.38
C LEU A 143 1.09 -20.34 17.91
N LYS A 144 0.04 -20.75 18.65
CA LYS A 144 -0.84 -21.86 18.26
C LYS A 144 -1.61 -21.56 16.97
N ARG A 145 -2.10 -20.33 16.80
CA ARG A 145 -2.82 -19.91 15.59
C ARG A 145 -1.90 -19.71 14.39
N PHE A 146 -0.60 -19.52 14.61
CA PHE A 146 0.37 -19.34 13.52
C PHE A 146 0.41 -20.56 12.60
N SER A 147 0.64 -21.76 13.14
CA SER A 147 0.72 -22.99 12.35
C SER A 147 -0.60 -23.34 11.66
N GLU A 148 -1.74 -23.09 12.30
CA GLU A 148 -3.06 -23.27 11.69
C GLU A 148 -3.29 -22.32 10.51
N LYS A 149 -2.84 -21.05 10.64
CA LYS A 149 -2.95 -20.06 9.57
C LYS A 149 -2.05 -20.40 8.39
N VAL A 150 -0.82 -20.87 8.63
CA VAL A 150 0.07 -21.34 7.56
C VAL A 150 -0.59 -22.49 6.80
N LYS A 151 -1.12 -23.52 7.49
CA LYS A 151 -1.83 -24.63 6.84
C LYS A 151 -3.04 -24.17 6.04
N LYS A 152 -3.85 -23.26 6.59
CA LYS A 152 -5.00 -22.67 5.87
C LYS A 152 -4.56 -21.95 4.60
N PHE A 153 -3.43 -21.23 4.67
CA PHE A 153 -2.84 -20.54 3.53
C PHE A 153 -2.32 -21.53 2.48
N GLU A 154 -1.61 -22.58 2.89
CA GLU A 154 -1.14 -23.65 1.99
C GLU A 154 -2.30 -24.33 1.25
N THR A 155 -3.38 -24.66 1.97
CA THR A 155 -4.58 -25.26 1.38
C THR A 155 -5.26 -24.30 0.41
N PHE A 156 -5.36 -23.02 0.76
CA PHE A 156 -5.98 -22.00 -0.10
C PHE A 156 -5.18 -21.75 -1.38
N VAL A 157 -3.87 -21.52 -1.25
CA VAL A 157 -2.99 -21.28 -2.39
C VAL A 157 -2.75 -22.58 -3.17
N GLY A 158 -2.94 -23.76 -2.58
CA GLY A 158 -2.62 -25.03 -3.21
C GLY A 158 -1.11 -25.21 -3.43
N ALA A 159 -0.29 -24.69 -2.50
CA ALA A 159 1.16 -24.75 -2.54
C ALA A 159 1.73 -24.93 -1.13
N LYS A 160 2.86 -25.63 -1.01
CA LYS A 160 3.58 -25.79 0.27
C LYS A 160 4.45 -24.57 0.55
N VAL A 161 4.47 -24.13 1.79
CA VAL A 161 5.40 -23.09 2.25
C VAL A 161 6.75 -23.75 2.53
N VAL A 162 7.76 -23.35 1.77
CA VAL A 162 9.13 -23.86 1.90
C VAL A 162 10.04 -22.74 2.36
N THR A 163 10.82 -22.99 3.41
CA THR A 163 11.93 -22.14 3.85
C THR A 163 13.26 -22.79 3.50
N ALA A 164 14.32 -22.00 3.35
CA ALA A 164 15.63 -22.54 2.97
C ALA A 164 16.15 -23.54 4.01
N SER A 165 16.55 -24.73 3.52
CA SER A 165 16.97 -25.88 4.32
C SER A 165 18.34 -25.69 4.96
N ASP A 166 19.29 -25.10 4.23
CA ASP A 166 20.64 -24.82 4.72
C ASP A 166 20.76 -23.34 5.07
N THR A 167 20.48 -23.03 6.34
CA THR A 167 20.67 -21.67 6.87
C THR A 167 22.13 -21.23 6.81
N SER A 168 23.09 -22.16 6.73
CA SER A 168 24.53 -21.87 6.64
C SER A 168 24.91 -21.40 5.24
N GLN A 169 24.44 -22.07 4.18
CA GLN A 169 24.61 -21.61 2.80
C GLN A 169 23.87 -20.30 2.54
N VAL A 170 22.65 -20.14 3.06
CA VAL A 170 21.95 -18.86 2.97
C VAL A 170 22.71 -17.77 3.73
N ALA A 171 23.31 -18.06 4.90
CA ALA A 171 24.12 -17.11 5.65
C ALA A 171 25.45 -16.73 4.95
N GLN A 172 25.93 -17.52 3.98
CA GLN A 172 27.08 -17.13 3.15
C GLN A 172 26.71 -16.05 2.12
N HIS A 173 25.46 -16.05 1.64
CA HIS A 173 24.95 -15.10 0.66
C HIS A 173 24.01 -14.04 1.24
N SER A 174 23.66 -14.17 2.52
CA SER A 174 22.83 -13.26 3.29
C SER A 174 23.58 -12.88 4.55
N THR A 175 23.84 -11.60 4.73
CA THR A 175 24.43 -11.11 5.98
C THR A 175 23.45 -11.38 7.12
N ASN A 176 23.87 -12.19 8.10
CA ASN A 176 23.07 -12.42 9.29
C ASN A 176 22.98 -11.12 10.09
N THR A 177 21.89 -10.38 9.89
CA THR A 177 21.65 -9.08 10.53
C THR A 177 21.65 -9.26 12.04
N GLN A 178 22.56 -8.57 12.73
CA GLN A 178 22.55 -8.52 14.19
C GLN A 178 21.40 -7.63 14.64
N VAL A 179 20.62 -8.11 15.62
CA VAL A 179 19.51 -7.34 16.20
C VAL A 179 19.94 -6.89 17.59
N GLU A 180 20.01 -5.58 17.80
CA GLU A 180 20.36 -4.99 19.09
C GLU A 180 19.17 -4.24 19.69
N HIS A 181 18.98 -4.39 21.00
CA HIS A 181 17.88 -3.77 21.72
C HIS A 181 18.38 -2.54 22.47
N VAL A 182 17.79 -1.38 22.17
CA VAL A 182 18.15 -0.11 22.80
C VAL A 182 16.99 0.32 23.68
N TYR A 183 17.17 0.15 24.99
CA TYR A 183 16.17 0.50 25.98
C TYR A 183 16.19 1.99 26.31
N PHE A 184 15.00 2.57 26.43
CA PHE A 184 14.81 3.93 26.93
C PHE A 184 13.69 3.96 27.97
N ASP A 185 13.81 4.91 28.90
CA ASP A 185 12.81 5.12 29.95
C ASP A 185 11.91 6.31 29.60
N ASP A 186 10.59 6.07 29.65
CA ASP A 186 9.53 7.10 29.53
C ASP A 186 9.16 7.71 30.89
N SER A 187 9.74 7.23 31.98
CA SER A 187 9.35 7.56 33.37
C SER A 187 9.47 9.04 33.72
N GLY A 188 10.15 9.83 32.89
CA GLY A 188 10.28 11.27 33.03
C GLY A 188 9.69 12.02 31.84
N THR A 189 8.37 12.09 31.69
CA THR A 189 7.79 13.29 31.07
C THR A 189 8.20 14.45 31.98
N CYS A 190 9.26 15.17 31.60
CA CYS A 190 9.78 16.29 32.37
C CYS A 190 8.62 17.20 32.78
N ALA A 191 8.56 17.70 34.01
CA ALA A 191 7.52 18.62 34.45
C ALA A 191 7.31 19.77 33.45
N LEU A 192 8.40 20.23 32.84
CA LEU A 192 8.41 21.20 31.74
C LEU A 192 7.61 20.75 30.52
N MET A 193 7.73 19.49 30.07
CA MET A 193 6.96 18.98 28.94
C MET A 193 5.46 18.96 29.24
N LYS A 194 5.06 18.62 30.48
CA LYS A 194 3.65 18.67 30.90
C LYS A 194 3.12 20.10 30.87
N SER A 195 3.86 21.06 31.44
CA SER A 195 3.50 22.48 31.37
C SER A 195 3.41 23.01 29.95
N VAL A 196 4.34 22.62 29.06
CA VAL A 196 4.28 23.01 27.64
C VAL A 196 3.08 22.39 26.93
N LYS A 197 2.72 21.15 27.26
CA LYS A 197 1.53 20.47 26.71
C LYS A 197 0.24 21.17 27.15
N GLU A 198 0.16 21.59 28.41
CA GLU A 198 -0.96 22.39 28.92
C GLU A 198 -1.04 23.74 28.20
N MET A 199 0.08 24.45 28.04
CA MET A 199 0.13 25.70 27.27
C MET A 199 -0.27 25.51 25.80
N LEU A 200 0.03 24.36 25.21
CA LEU A 200 -0.34 24.03 23.83
C LEU A 200 -1.85 23.82 23.68
N ILE A 201 -2.49 23.10 24.61
CA ILE A 201 -3.87 22.61 24.48
C ILE A 201 -4.90 23.56 25.11
N ASN A 202 -4.61 24.16 26.27
CA ASN A 202 -5.58 24.94 27.05
C ASN A 202 -6.34 26.03 26.27
N PRO A 203 -5.72 26.76 25.32
CA PRO A 203 -6.46 27.77 24.54
C PRO A 203 -7.49 27.19 23.57
N PHE A 204 -7.43 25.88 23.30
CA PHE A 204 -8.24 25.16 22.34
C PHE A 204 -8.92 23.97 23.03
N ASN A 205 -9.79 24.25 24.00
CA ASN A 205 -10.64 23.21 24.60
C ASN A 205 -11.64 22.68 23.55
N ASN A 206 -11.20 21.68 22.79
CA ASN A 206 -11.89 20.96 21.72
C ASN A 206 -12.08 21.79 20.43
N PRO A 207 -11.07 21.86 19.53
CA PRO A 207 -11.19 22.55 18.25
C PRO A 207 -12.39 22.00 17.45
N ILE A 208 -13.18 22.92 16.89
CA ILE A 208 -14.45 22.61 16.21
C ILE A 208 -14.15 22.03 14.82
N PHE A 209 -13.14 22.57 14.15
CA PHE A 209 -12.77 22.17 12.79
C PHE A 209 -11.74 21.06 12.76
N LYS A 210 -11.96 20.11 11.85
CA LYS A 210 -11.14 18.89 11.70
C LYS A 210 -9.67 19.21 11.41
N ASP A 211 -9.40 20.24 10.61
CA ASP A 211 -8.05 20.59 10.19
C ASP A 211 -7.24 21.26 11.32
N ALA A 212 -7.86 22.17 12.08
CA ALA A 212 -7.27 22.73 13.30
C ALA A 212 -7.00 21.65 14.36
N LYS A 213 -7.96 20.73 14.57
CA LYS A 213 -7.81 19.58 15.47
C LYS A 213 -6.63 18.69 15.09
N LYS A 214 -6.52 18.34 13.81
CA LYS A 214 -5.42 17.52 13.29
C LYS A 214 -4.06 18.17 13.57
N ILE A 215 -3.91 19.47 13.32
CA ILE A 215 -2.65 20.19 13.54
C ILE A 215 -2.26 20.20 15.03
N LEU A 216 -3.23 20.39 15.93
CA LEU A 216 -3.02 20.40 17.38
C LEU A 216 -2.68 19.00 17.92
N ASP A 217 -3.36 17.96 17.43
CA ASP A 217 -3.07 16.57 17.75
C ASP A 217 -1.66 16.19 17.30
N ASP A 218 -1.28 16.58 16.07
CA ASP A 218 0.06 16.39 15.51
C ASP A 218 1.13 17.12 16.35
N ALA A 219 0.86 18.33 16.82
CA ALA A 219 1.77 19.06 17.73
C ALA A 219 1.97 18.30 19.04
N SER A 220 0.89 17.79 19.63
CA SER A 220 0.92 17.02 20.88
C SER A 220 1.73 15.73 20.72
N LYS A 221 1.54 15.02 19.61
CA LYS A 221 2.30 13.80 19.27
C LYS A 221 3.79 14.07 19.11
N VAL A 222 4.16 15.19 18.46
CA VAL A 222 5.56 15.61 18.31
C VAL A 222 6.18 15.90 19.67
N LEU A 223 5.47 16.61 20.55
CA LEU A 223 5.95 16.88 21.90
C LEU A 223 6.18 15.58 22.68
N ASP A 224 5.19 14.68 22.70
CA ASP A 224 5.26 13.42 23.45
C ASP A 224 6.38 12.50 22.92
N SER A 225 6.57 12.43 21.60
CA SER A 225 7.51 11.48 20.99
C SER A 225 8.94 12.01 20.87
N LEU A 226 9.10 13.30 20.56
CA LEU A 226 10.39 13.90 20.18
C LEU A 226 10.87 14.99 21.14
N GLY A 227 9.97 15.64 21.87
CA GLY A 227 10.28 16.65 22.89
C GLY A 227 10.04 18.10 22.47
N ILE A 228 10.41 19.03 23.36
CA ILE A 228 10.12 20.47 23.25
C ILE A 228 10.84 21.09 22.05
N PHE A 229 12.09 20.68 21.81
CA PHE A 229 12.86 21.20 20.67
C PHE A 229 12.20 20.83 19.32
N ALA A 230 11.69 19.60 19.22
CA ALA A 230 10.97 19.14 18.05
C ALA A 230 9.63 19.88 17.88
N LEU A 231 8.92 20.10 18.98
CA LEU A 231 7.69 20.90 18.99
C LEU A 231 7.95 22.30 18.43
N HIS A 232 8.99 23.00 18.89
CA HIS A 232 9.34 24.32 18.38
C HIS A 232 9.55 24.33 16.84
N GLY A 233 10.29 23.36 16.31
CA GLY A 233 10.45 23.20 14.85
C GLY A 233 9.13 22.93 14.13
N TYR A 234 8.30 22.05 14.70
CA TYR A 234 6.97 21.75 14.18
C TYR A 234 6.08 22.99 14.15
N LEU A 235 5.98 23.74 15.26
CA LEU A 235 5.16 24.97 15.36
C LEU A 235 5.52 25.94 14.23
N LYS A 236 6.81 26.23 14.01
CA LYS A 236 7.28 27.09 12.91
C LYS A 236 6.89 26.55 11.53
N SER A 237 7.14 25.26 11.27
CA SER A 237 6.83 24.65 9.97
C SER A 237 5.33 24.54 9.68
N SER A 238 4.53 24.33 10.73
CA SER A 238 3.07 24.18 10.65
C SER A 238 2.35 25.48 10.29
N LEU A 239 2.96 26.65 10.51
CA LEU A 239 2.41 27.94 10.06
C LEU A 239 2.17 27.99 8.55
N VAL A 240 3.04 27.35 7.76
CA VAL A 240 2.86 27.24 6.30
C VAL A 240 1.69 26.33 5.96
N ILE A 241 1.48 25.27 6.75
CA ILE A 241 0.35 24.34 6.58
C ILE A 241 -0.96 25.04 6.95
N ILE A 242 -0.96 25.78 8.05
CA ILE A 242 -2.12 26.58 8.49
C ILE A 242 -2.47 27.63 7.43
N ASP A 243 -1.49 28.33 6.85
CA ASP A 243 -1.74 29.30 5.78
C ASP A 243 -2.37 28.65 4.54
N LYS A 244 -1.93 27.43 4.17
CA LYS A 244 -2.53 26.66 3.09
C LYS A 244 -3.98 26.28 3.37
N PHE A 245 -4.27 25.76 4.57
CA PHE A 245 -5.65 25.44 4.94
C PHE A 245 -6.52 26.69 5.00
N ARG A 246 -6.00 27.79 5.53
CA ARG A 246 -6.70 29.08 5.57
C ARG A 246 -7.13 29.56 4.18
N ARG A 247 -6.26 29.42 3.16
CA ARG A 247 -6.59 29.80 1.77
C ARG A 247 -7.62 28.88 1.13
N ALA A 248 -7.74 27.65 1.61
CA ALA A 248 -8.63 26.64 1.08
C ALA A 248 -9.96 26.53 1.83
N SER A 249 -10.07 27.15 3.02
CA SER A 249 -11.29 27.19 3.82
C SER A 249 -12.34 28.09 3.19
N GLU A 250 -13.58 27.59 3.13
CA GLU A 250 -14.75 28.31 2.61
C GLU A 250 -15.52 29.06 3.72
N THR A 251 -15.30 28.69 4.98
CA THR A 251 -16.03 29.25 6.13
C THR A 251 -15.19 30.25 6.91
N VAL A 252 -15.80 31.38 7.28
CA VAL A 252 -15.15 32.45 8.06
C VAL A 252 -14.75 31.96 9.46
N ASP A 253 -15.55 31.09 10.06
CA ASP A 253 -15.29 30.54 11.39
C ASP A 253 -14.04 29.64 11.41
N GLU A 254 -13.84 28.81 10.39
CA GLU A 254 -12.65 27.98 10.26
C GLU A 254 -11.39 28.83 10.07
N ILE A 255 -11.47 29.87 9.24
CA ILE A 255 -10.39 30.84 9.04
C ILE A 255 -10.02 31.52 10.37
N ASN A 256 -11.02 31.93 11.15
CA ASN A 256 -10.81 32.56 12.45
C ASN A 256 -10.15 31.61 13.46
N GLU A 257 -10.57 30.35 13.50
CA GLU A 257 -9.96 29.33 14.37
C GLU A 257 -8.51 29.03 13.96
N LEU A 258 -8.25 28.88 12.66
CA LEU A 258 -6.90 28.71 12.11
C LEU A 258 -5.99 29.91 12.38
N ASN A 259 -6.52 31.15 12.32
CA ASN A 259 -5.76 32.35 12.67
C ASN A 259 -5.42 32.40 14.17
N LYS A 260 -6.36 32.04 15.04
CA LYS A 260 -6.09 31.89 16.49
C LYS A 260 -5.01 30.85 16.74
N LEU A 261 -5.07 29.71 16.07
CA LEU A 261 -4.06 28.65 16.16
C LEU A 261 -2.68 29.13 15.69
N ALA A 262 -2.62 29.80 14.53
CA ALA A 262 -1.37 30.35 14.00
C ALA A 262 -0.73 31.38 14.95
N GLN A 263 -1.55 32.28 15.50
CA GLN A 263 -1.09 33.29 16.45
C GLN A 263 -0.53 32.63 17.73
N HIS A 264 -1.28 31.67 18.31
CA HIS A 264 -0.82 30.93 19.48
C HIS A 264 0.48 30.17 19.21
N PHE A 265 0.60 29.51 18.06
CA PHE A 265 1.81 28.77 17.68
C PHE A 265 3.02 29.69 17.54
N LYS A 266 2.82 30.90 16.99
CA LYS A 266 3.87 31.92 16.87
C LYS A 266 4.31 32.42 18.25
N GLU A 267 3.36 32.72 19.13
CA GLU A 267 3.63 33.18 20.50
C GLU A 267 4.34 32.11 21.33
N LEU A 268 3.83 30.88 21.32
CA LEU A 268 4.42 29.76 22.03
C LEU A 268 5.83 29.45 21.51
N SER A 269 6.02 29.43 20.19
CA SER A 269 7.35 29.24 19.59
C SER A 269 8.32 30.34 20.00
N GLY A 270 7.90 31.61 20.00
CA GLY A 270 8.75 32.73 20.42
C GLY A 270 9.10 32.69 21.90
N SER A 271 8.14 32.33 22.75
CA SER A 271 8.33 32.13 24.19
C SER A 271 9.35 31.00 24.46
N LEU A 272 9.21 29.86 23.78
CA LEU A 272 10.14 28.75 23.90
C LEU A 272 11.56 29.14 23.46
N GLU A 273 11.71 29.86 22.34
CA GLU A 273 13.01 30.30 21.82
C GLU A 273 13.71 31.28 22.77
N LYS A 274 12.95 32.24 23.34
CA LYS A 274 13.47 33.23 24.30
C LYS A 274 13.87 32.58 25.63
N ASN A 275 13.02 31.73 26.19
CA ASN A 275 13.22 31.14 27.52
C ASN A 275 14.25 30.00 27.54
N LEU A 276 14.47 29.33 26.41
CA LEU A 276 15.38 28.18 26.30
C LEU A 276 16.71 28.50 25.60
N GLY A 277 17.02 29.78 25.40
CA GLY A 277 18.34 30.24 24.94
C GLY A 277 18.61 30.04 23.44
N GLY A 278 17.59 30.19 22.59
CA GLY A 278 17.76 30.24 21.12
C GLY A 278 18.16 28.93 20.44
N PHE A 279 18.23 27.81 21.17
CA PHE A 279 18.57 26.47 20.65
C PHE A 279 19.91 26.40 19.88
N THR A 280 20.88 27.23 20.26
CA THR A 280 22.22 27.26 19.65
C THR A 280 23.20 26.30 20.32
N ASN A 281 22.96 25.94 21.58
CA ASN A 281 23.84 25.08 22.35
C ASN A 281 23.40 23.61 22.32
N LEU A 282 24.28 22.73 21.83
CA LEU A 282 24.03 21.28 21.74
C LEU A 282 23.63 20.65 23.08
N LYS A 283 24.25 21.03 24.20
CA LYS A 283 23.94 20.47 25.53
C LYS A 283 22.52 20.83 25.97
N LEU A 284 22.03 22.01 25.60
CA LEU A 284 20.65 22.42 25.89
C LEU A 284 19.67 21.69 24.99
N VAL A 285 19.97 21.60 23.69
CA VAL A 285 19.12 20.90 22.72
C VAL A 285 18.92 19.43 23.10
N ILE A 286 20.00 18.73 23.49
CA ILE A 286 19.92 17.32 23.94
C ILE A 286 19.06 17.17 25.21
N LYS A 287 19.03 18.16 26.11
CA LYS A 287 18.16 18.13 27.29
C LYS A 287 16.67 18.37 26.98
N LEU A 288 16.37 18.93 25.81
CA LEU A 288 15.01 19.33 25.40
C LEU A 288 14.35 18.35 24.42
N VAL A 289 15.05 17.27 24.07
CA VAL A 289 14.49 16.12 23.35
C VAL A 289 14.14 14.99 24.33
N THR A 290 13.32 14.04 23.90
CA THR A 290 12.99 12.86 24.71
C THR A 290 14.20 11.96 24.95
N SER A 291 14.17 11.16 26.02
CA SER A 291 15.18 10.12 26.31
C SER A 291 15.39 9.18 25.12
N LYS A 292 14.29 8.85 24.42
CA LYS A 292 14.28 8.10 23.17
C LYS A 292 15.15 8.78 22.10
N VAL A 293 14.90 10.04 21.77
CA VAL A 293 15.71 10.76 20.78
C VAL A 293 17.17 10.92 21.24
N ALA A 294 17.42 11.15 22.53
CA ALA A 294 18.77 11.19 23.08
C ALA A 294 19.53 9.86 22.85
N LYS A 295 18.88 8.72 23.09
CA LYS A 295 19.43 7.39 22.81
C LYS A 295 19.69 7.16 21.32
N LEU A 296 18.80 7.64 20.44
CA LEU A 296 19.03 7.59 18.99
C LEU A 296 20.30 8.37 18.60
N ILE A 297 20.50 9.56 19.18
CA ILE A 297 21.69 10.38 18.93
C ILE A 297 22.96 9.69 19.42
N GLU A 298 22.93 9.12 20.63
CA GLU A 298 24.05 8.34 21.19
C GLU A 298 24.42 7.17 20.28
N LEU A 299 23.42 6.43 19.79
CA LEU A 299 23.58 5.33 18.85
C LEU A 299 24.23 5.80 17.54
N LEU A 300 23.70 6.85 16.90
CA LEU A 300 24.26 7.37 15.65
C LEU A 300 25.71 7.84 15.81
N LYS A 301 26.09 8.36 16.98
CA LYS A 301 27.48 8.76 17.28
C LYS A 301 28.45 7.59 17.36
N GLN A 302 28.01 6.39 17.74
CA GLN A 302 28.88 5.22 17.81
C GLN A 302 29.44 4.83 16.44
N HIS A 303 28.72 5.19 15.38
CA HIS A 303 29.09 4.89 13.99
C HIS A 303 29.84 6.02 13.28
N LYS A 304 30.36 6.99 14.02
CA LYS A 304 31.11 8.13 13.42
C LYS A 304 32.42 7.74 12.74
N ASN A 305 32.98 6.57 13.07
CA ASN A 305 34.24 6.09 12.50
C ASN A 305 34.01 5.11 11.33
N ASP A 306 32.76 4.81 11.00
CA ASP A 306 32.43 3.96 9.85
C ASP A 306 32.79 4.70 8.56
N ASP A 307 33.13 3.94 7.52
CA ASP A 307 33.44 4.52 6.21
C ASP A 307 32.23 5.30 5.67
N HIS A 308 32.33 6.62 5.66
CA HIS A 308 31.26 7.55 5.29
C HIS A 308 30.79 7.41 3.84
N ASN A 309 31.62 6.83 2.95
CA ASN A 309 31.23 6.56 1.57
C ASN A 309 30.34 5.31 1.46
N SER A 310 30.51 4.35 2.36
CA SER A 310 29.68 3.14 2.42
C SER A 310 28.50 3.26 3.40
N PHE A 311 28.59 4.17 4.38
CA PHE A 311 27.59 4.33 5.44
C PHE A 311 26.19 4.60 4.88
N ARG A 312 25.22 3.77 5.28
CA ARG A 312 23.81 3.88 4.94
C ARG A 312 22.96 3.53 6.15
N CYS A 313 22.17 4.50 6.60
CA CYS A 313 21.27 4.39 7.73
C CYS A 313 19.81 4.56 7.29
N LEU A 314 18.92 3.71 7.79
CA LEU A 314 17.49 3.78 7.56
C LEU A 314 16.76 3.79 8.90
N ILE A 315 15.98 4.83 9.18
CA ILE A 315 15.24 5.01 10.43
C ILE A 315 13.75 4.87 10.14
N PHE A 316 13.11 3.86 10.71
CA PHE A 316 11.68 3.64 10.59
C PHE A 316 10.91 4.26 11.76
N VAL A 317 9.92 5.08 11.43
CA VAL A 317 8.97 5.71 12.36
C VAL A 317 7.54 5.34 11.97
N GLN A 318 6.59 5.42 12.90
CA GLN A 318 5.20 5.05 12.63
C GLN A 318 4.41 6.20 11.98
N GLU A 319 4.60 7.43 12.47
CA GLU A 319 3.78 8.57 12.09
C GLU A 319 4.49 9.53 11.14
N ARG A 320 3.74 10.09 10.18
CA ARG A 320 4.27 11.01 9.16
C ARG A 320 4.76 12.33 9.76
N VAL A 321 4.03 12.87 10.74
CA VAL A 321 4.43 14.10 11.44
C VAL A 321 5.76 13.88 12.17
N ILE A 322 5.90 12.75 12.86
CA ILE A 322 7.13 12.38 13.56
C ILE A 322 8.29 12.20 12.59
N CYS A 323 8.06 11.59 11.42
CA CYS A 323 9.07 11.47 10.36
C CYS A 323 9.66 12.82 9.94
N LYS A 324 8.78 13.79 9.62
CA LYS A 324 9.16 15.14 9.20
C LYS A 324 9.87 15.90 10.32
N SER A 325 9.28 15.88 11.53
CA SER A 325 9.83 16.59 12.69
C SER A 325 11.17 16.02 13.14
N LEU A 326 11.34 14.69 13.14
CA LEU A 326 12.60 14.03 13.48
C LEU A 326 13.70 14.38 12.48
N CYS A 327 13.37 14.49 11.19
CA CYS A 327 14.32 14.94 10.16
C CYS A 327 14.86 16.33 10.46
N ILE A 328 13.97 17.29 10.77
CA ILE A 328 14.36 18.68 11.11
C ILE A 328 15.25 18.70 12.36
N VAL A 329 14.86 17.93 13.39
CA VAL A 329 15.61 17.82 14.65
C VAL A 329 17.00 17.26 14.42
N LEU A 330 17.12 16.13 13.72
CA LEU A 330 18.42 15.49 13.46
C LEU A 330 19.31 16.33 12.55
N MET A 331 18.77 17.01 11.53
CA MET A 331 19.53 17.95 10.70
C MET A 331 20.14 19.07 11.54
N LYS A 332 19.34 19.67 12.43
CA LYS A 332 19.83 20.76 13.28
C LYS A 332 20.86 20.25 14.29
N ILE A 333 20.66 19.08 14.88
CA ILE A 333 21.63 18.47 15.79
C ILE A 333 22.93 18.11 15.07
N ALA A 334 22.86 17.57 13.85
CA ALA A 334 24.03 17.27 13.02
C ALA A 334 24.83 18.54 12.69
N SER A 335 24.17 19.68 12.46
CA SER A 335 24.85 20.97 12.26
C SER A 335 25.56 21.50 13.51
N LEU A 336 25.12 21.09 14.71
CA LEU A 336 25.67 21.54 15.99
C LEU A 336 26.68 20.55 16.60
N CYS A 337 26.72 19.31 16.10
CA CYS A 337 27.51 18.23 16.66
C CYS A 337 28.52 17.71 15.63
N PRO A 338 29.83 17.97 15.82
CA PRO A 338 30.86 17.51 14.89
C PRO A 338 30.86 15.99 14.67
N ASP A 339 30.56 15.21 15.72
CA ASP A 339 30.48 13.74 15.65
C ASP A 339 29.38 13.23 14.72
N LEU A 340 28.41 14.07 14.31
CA LEU A 340 27.29 13.71 13.42
C LEU A 340 27.32 14.47 12.09
N SER A 341 28.39 15.22 11.83
CA SER A 341 28.56 16.02 10.61
C SER A 341 28.54 15.19 9.32
N PHE A 342 28.84 13.90 9.41
CA PHE A 342 28.81 12.96 8.29
C PHE A 342 27.38 12.60 7.84
N LEU A 343 26.35 12.88 8.65
CA LEU A 343 24.97 12.53 8.33
C LEU A 343 24.37 13.48 7.29
N ARG A 344 23.96 12.92 6.16
CA ARG A 344 23.18 13.57 5.09
C ARG A 344 21.78 12.99 5.11
N ILE A 345 20.89 13.70 5.80
CA ILE A 345 19.59 13.19 6.21
C ILE A 345 18.51 13.63 5.21
N LEU A 346 17.63 12.71 4.82
CA LEU A 346 16.37 13.02 4.13
C LEU A 346 15.23 12.18 4.73
N TYR A 347 13.99 12.49 4.35
CA TYR A 347 12.82 11.71 4.77
C TYR A 347 11.92 11.33 3.59
N ILE A 348 11.21 10.20 3.72
CA ILE A 348 10.16 9.75 2.79
C ILE A 348 8.95 9.30 3.60
N THR A 349 7.76 9.81 3.28
CA THR A 349 6.49 9.40 3.87
C THR A 349 5.51 8.97 2.78
N GLY A 350 4.51 8.14 3.12
CA GLY A 350 3.49 7.75 2.15
C GLY A 350 2.58 8.91 1.75
N ASP A 351 2.00 8.81 0.54
CA ASP A 351 1.14 9.83 -0.06
C ASP A 351 -0.01 10.25 0.87
N ASP A 352 -0.25 11.56 0.96
CA ASP A 352 -1.27 12.11 1.86
C ASP A 352 -2.68 12.01 1.27
N MET A 353 -3.23 10.80 1.28
CA MET A 353 -4.61 10.50 0.86
C MET A 353 -5.69 11.20 1.70
N SER A 354 -5.31 11.88 2.81
CA SER A 354 -6.25 12.47 3.78
C SER A 354 -6.50 13.96 3.61
N SER A 355 -5.72 14.66 2.79
CA SER A 355 -5.87 16.09 2.61
C SER A 355 -6.84 16.38 1.48
N ARG A 356 -8.00 16.98 1.82
CA ARG A 356 -8.99 17.50 0.84
C ARG A 356 -8.40 18.58 -0.09
N TYR A 357 -7.22 19.12 0.23
CA TYR A 357 -6.72 20.39 -0.30
C TYR A 357 -5.31 20.31 -0.91
N ILE A 358 -4.69 19.12 -0.96
CA ILE A 358 -3.51 18.92 -1.79
C ILE A 358 -4.02 18.51 -3.16
N PRO A 359 -3.80 19.31 -4.23
CA PRO A 359 -4.10 18.87 -5.59
C PRO A 359 -3.48 17.49 -5.82
N LYS A 360 -4.22 16.61 -6.48
CA LYS A 360 -3.79 15.24 -6.84
C LYS A 360 -2.67 15.26 -7.89
N ASP A 361 -1.68 16.12 -7.77
CA ASP A 361 -0.47 16.11 -8.60
C ASP A 361 0.45 15.00 -8.10
N THR A 362 -0.02 13.77 -8.32
CA THR A 362 0.70 12.54 -8.02
C THR A 362 2.07 12.50 -8.71
N GLU A 363 2.28 13.25 -9.80
CA GLU A 363 3.56 13.31 -10.49
C GLU A 363 4.66 14.03 -9.71
N ILE A 364 4.35 15.12 -9.03
CA ILE A 364 5.37 15.90 -8.29
C ILE A 364 5.87 15.10 -7.09
N ASP A 365 4.96 14.46 -6.35
CA ASP A 365 5.32 13.65 -5.19
C ASP A 365 6.01 12.34 -5.61
N LYS A 366 5.62 11.74 -6.74
CA LYS A 366 6.38 10.63 -7.37
C LYS A 366 7.79 11.05 -7.76
N PHE A 367 7.95 12.20 -8.41
CA PHE A 367 9.25 12.72 -8.81
C PHE A 367 10.13 12.96 -7.59
N LYS A 368 9.56 13.51 -6.49
CA LYS A 368 10.28 13.64 -5.21
C LYS A 368 10.72 12.29 -4.67
N HIS A 369 9.85 11.28 -4.61
CA HIS A 369 10.22 9.94 -4.12
C HIS A 369 11.33 9.32 -4.98
N LYS A 370 11.21 9.38 -6.32
CA LYS A 370 12.24 8.89 -7.26
C LYS A 370 13.57 9.64 -7.08
N CYS A 371 13.51 10.96 -6.94
CA CYS A 371 14.68 11.80 -6.70
C CYS A 371 15.36 11.45 -5.37
N ILE A 372 14.64 11.39 -4.26
CA ILE A 372 15.21 11.04 -2.95
C ILE A 372 15.82 9.63 -2.98
N MET A 373 15.16 8.66 -3.62
CA MET A 373 15.69 7.31 -3.78
C MET A 373 16.95 7.29 -4.65
N SER A 374 17.01 8.08 -5.72
CA SER A 374 18.22 8.25 -6.54
C SER A 374 19.38 8.81 -5.71
N ARG A 375 19.14 9.88 -4.93
CA ARG A 375 20.13 10.49 -4.02
C ARG A 375 20.60 9.53 -2.94
N PHE A 376 19.72 8.68 -2.42
CA PHE A 376 20.10 7.63 -1.46
C PHE A 376 20.92 6.53 -2.15
N ARG A 377 20.59 6.15 -3.37
CA ARG A 377 21.35 5.15 -4.14
C ARG A 377 22.74 5.65 -4.52
N SER A 378 22.88 6.91 -4.93
CA SER A 378 24.15 7.54 -5.27
C SER A 378 25.05 7.78 -4.05
N GLY A 379 24.46 7.83 -2.84
CA GLY A 379 25.18 8.11 -1.60
C GLY A 379 25.22 9.59 -1.22
N GLU A 380 24.61 10.47 -2.02
CA GLU A 380 24.42 11.88 -1.68
C GLU A 380 23.59 12.02 -0.40
N CYS A 381 22.58 11.18 -0.23
CA CYS A 381 21.91 10.96 1.05
C CYS A 381 22.40 9.64 1.65
N ASN A 382 22.82 9.66 2.91
CA ASN A 382 23.28 8.46 3.61
C ASN A 382 22.36 8.06 4.78
N THR A 383 21.43 8.92 5.18
CA THR A 383 20.50 8.64 6.28
C THR A 383 19.08 8.96 5.84
N LEU A 384 18.21 7.96 5.83
CA LEU A 384 16.84 8.09 5.37
C LEU A 384 15.87 7.80 6.51
N ILE A 385 14.96 8.72 6.79
CA ILE A 385 13.90 8.54 7.77
C ILE A 385 12.62 8.22 7.01
N SER A 386 11.93 7.13 7.35
CA SER A 386 10.70 6.77 6.64
C SER A 386 9.64 6.14 7.52
N THR A 387 8.40 6.20 7.06
CA THR A 387 7.32 5.38 7.59
C THR A 387 7.38 3.96 7.02
N SER A 388 6.30 3.20 7.08
CA SER A 388 6.21 1.85 6.50
C SER A 388 6.42 1.78 4.97
N VAL A 389 6.58 2.92 4.28
CA VAL A 389 6.72 2.98 2.81
C VAL A 389 7.97 2.25 2.32
N LEU A 390 9.06 2.31 3.08
CA LEU A 390 10.31 1.64 2.73
C LEU A 390 10.46 0.25 3.36
N GLU A 391 9.46 -0.21 4.13
CA GLU A 391 9.46 -1.59 4.63
C GLU A 391 9.30 -2.56 3.44
N GLU A 392 8.42 -2.22 2.49
CA GLU A 392 7.97 -3.11 1.43
C GLU A 392 8.14 -2.50 0.05
N GLY A 393 8.40 -3.35 -0.94
CA GLY A 393 8.18 -3.02 -2.36
C GLY A 393 9.04 -1.93 -3.00
N ILE A 394 9.98 -1.34 -2.27
CA ILE A 394 10.96 -0.40 -2.85
C ILE A 394 12.36 -0.99 -2.71
N ASP A 395 13.12 -0.96 -3.80
CA ASP A 395 14.53 -1.32 -3.81
C ASP A 395 15.37 -0.25 -3.11
N VAL A 396 15.73 -0.58 -1.88
CA VAL A 396 16.65 0.19 -1.05
C VAL A 396 17.96 -0.58 -1.04
N LYS A 397 19.07 0.08 -1.41
CA LYS A 397 20.41 -0.49 -1.30
C LYS A 397 20.62 -1.02 0.13
N ALA A 398 21.44 -2.06 0.26
CA ALA A 398 21.78 -2.65 1.56
C ALA A 398 22.26 -1.57 2.55
N CYS A 399 21.57 -1.45 3.68
CA CYS A 399 21.94 -0.51 4.74
C CYS A 399 22.89 -1.17 5.74
N ASN A 400 23.82 -0.39 6.28
CA ASN A 400 24.66 -0.79 7.42
C ASN A 400 23.84 -0.75 8.70
N ILE A 401 22.96 0.24 8.81
CA ILE A 401 22.18 0.47 10.03
C ILE A 401 20.71 0.58 9.65
N VAL A 402 19.89 -0.18 10.35
CA VAL A 402 18.44 0.04 10.38
C VAL A 402 18.04 0.34 11.81
N VAL A 403 17.37 1.46 12.05
CA VAL A 403 16.83 1.80 13.37
C VAL A 403 15.32 1.77 13.32
N ARG A 404 14.71 0.92 14.13
CA ARG A 404 13.28 0.98 14.44
C ARG A 404 13.09 1.94 15.60
N PHE A 405 12.78 3.19 15.26
CA PHE A 405 12.43 4.19 16.26
C PHE A 405 11.15 3.78 16.97
N ASP A 406 10.14 3.32 16.22
CA ASP A 406 8.91 2.76 16.78
C ASP A 406 8.87 1.24 16.64
N LEU A 407 8.24 0.56 17.60
CA LEU A 407 8.08 -0.88 17.58
C LEU A 407 7.31 -1.29 16.32
N PRO A 408 7.73 -2.35 15.61
CA PRO A 408 6.98 -2.89 14.48
C PRO A 408 5.52 -3.16 14.86
N LEU A 409 4.59 -2.77 13.98
CA LEU A 409 3.16 -2.95 14.21
C LEU A 409 2.76 -4.43 14.21
N ASN A 410 3.42 -5.22 13.37
CA ASN A 410 3.19 -6.65 13.20
C ASN A 410 4.50 -7.40 12.91
N PHE A 411 4.45 -8.73 12.99
CA PHE A 411 5.60 -9.60 12.77
C PHE A 411 6.21 -9.47 11.36
N ARG A 412 5.39 -9.20 10.34
CA ARG A 412 5.86 -8.98 8.95
C ARG A 412 6.75 -7.75 8.85
N SER A 413 6.25 -6.63 9.39
CA SER A 413 6.97 -5.37 9.50
C SER A 413 8.29 -5.54 10.29
N TYR A 414 8.32 -6.40 11.31
CA TYR A 414 9.55 -6.78 12.02
C TYR A 414 10.57 -7.47 11.10
N ILE A 415 10.16 -8.53 10.38
CA ILE A 415 11.06 -9.28 9.48
C ILE A 415 11.56 -8.41 8.31
N GLN A 416 10.70 -7.61 7.70
CA GLN A 416 11.05 -6.78 6.55
C GLN A 416 12.01 -5.65 6.92
N SER A 417 11.77 -4.97 8.05
CA SER A 417 12.66 -3.92 8.54
C SER A 417 14.04 -4.47 8.88
N LYS A 418 14.11 -5.60 9.62
CA LYS A 418 15.36 -6.33 9.87
C LYS A 418 16.06 -6.68 8.55
N GLY A 419 15.29 -7.15 7.58
CA GLY A 419 15.75 -7.47 6.24
C GLY A 419 16.26 -6.27 5.44
N ARG A 420 16.30 -5.03 5.93
CA ARG A 420 16.95 -3.90 5.23
C ARG A 420 18.42 -3.69 5.65
N ALA A 421 18.83 -4.22 6.80
CA ALA A 421 20.21 -4.19 7.29
C ALA A 421 21.02 -5.36 6.71
N ARG A 422 21.19 -5.36 5.37
CA ARG A 422 21.88 -6.42 4.62
C ARG A 422 23.32 -6.11 4.22
N ALA A 423 23.88 -4.98 4.65
CA ALA A 423 25.28 -4.70 4.36
C ALA A 423 26.18 -5.61 5.21
N LYS A 424 27.46 -5.75 4.82
CA LYS A 424 28.44 -6.49 5.63
C LYS A 424 28.48 -5.89 7.05
N ASN A 425 28.31 -6.72 8.06
CA ASN A 425 28.15 -6.32 9.47
C ASN A 425 26.95 -5.40 9.74
N GLY A 426 25.87 -5.52 8.96
CA GLY A 426 24.66 -4.74 9.14
C GLY A 426 23.96 -5.01 10.48
N VAL A 427 23.56 -3.94 11.17
CA VAL A 427 22.89 -4.00 12.47
C VAL A 427 21.49 -3.39 12.38
N CYS A 428 20.53 -4.08 12.99
CA CYS A 428 19.16 -3.61 13.17
C CYS A 428 18.93 -3.27 14.65
N TYR A 429 18.78 -2.00 14.95
CA TYR A 429 18.49 -1.50 16.29
C TYR A 429 16.98 -1.39 16.51
N LEU A 430 16.49 -1.99 17.59
CA LEU A 430 15.11 -1.85 18.06
C LEU A 430 15.09 -0.92 19.26
N MET A 431 14.45 0.24 19.14
CA MET A 431 14.26 1.14 20.27
C MET A 431 13.04 0.68 21.07
N LEU A 432 13.28 0.20 22.29
CA LEU A 432 12.27 -0.42 23.12
C LEU A 432 12.05 0.41 24.38
N ARG A 433 10.78 0.68 24.67
CA ARG A 433 10.41 1.14 26.00
C ARG A 433 10.66 0.01 27.00
N ASN A 434 11.14 0.36 28.19
CA ASN A 434 11.28 -0.59 29.29
C ASN A 434 9.91 -0.96 29.88
N ASP A 435 9.14 -1.74 29.12
CA ASP A 435 7.76 -2.11 29.37
C ASP A 435 7.57 -3.62 29.12
N GLN A 436 6.92 -4.31 30.05
CA GLN A 436 6.69 -5.75 29.97
C GLN A 436 5.88 -6.16 28.73
N ASP A 437 4.89 -5.35 28.33
CA ASP A 437 4.06 -5.66 27.16
C ASP A 437 4.87 -5.59 25.86
N VAL A 438 5.75 -4.59 25.76
CA VAL A 438 6.67 -4.42 24.63
C VAL A 438 7.63 -5.61 24.52
N ILE A 439 8.20 -6.02 25.67
CA ILE A 439 9.12 -7.16 25.74
C ILE A 439 8.39 -8.47 25.41
N ALA A 440 7.16 -8.67 25.89
CA ALA A 440 6.34 -9.83 25.60
C ALA A 440 6.01 -9.93 24.09
N LYS A 441 5.66 -8.80 23.46
CA LYS A 441 5.40 -8.72 22.02
C LYS A 441 6.64 -9.04 21.20
N LEU A 442 7.82 -8.55 21.59
CA LEU A 442 9.08 -8.89 20.92
C LEU A 442 9.43 -10.39 21.07
N ASN A 443 9.23 -10.95 22.25
CA ASN A 443 9.45 -12.37 22.49
C ASN A 443 8.52 -13.25 21.63
N LEU A 444 7.29 -12.80 21.36
CA LEU A 444 6.39 -13.44 20.41
C LEU A 444 7.00 -13.45 18.99
N TYR A 445 7.52 -12.31 18.52
CA TYR A 445 8.16 -12.21 17.20
C TYR A 445 9.38 -13.12 17.05
N ILE A 446 10.24 -13.16 18.06
CA ILE A 446 11.41 -14.07 18.06
C ILE A 446 10.96 -15.54 17.98
N LYS A 447 9.88 -15.91 18.68
CA LYS A 447 9.32 -17.26 18.63
C LYS A 447 8.71 -17.57 17.25
N CYS A 448 7.99 -16.63 16.64
CA CYS A 448 7.46 -16.78 15.28
C CYS A 448 8.59 -16.95 14.24
N GLU A 449 9.68 -16.20 14.36
CA GLU A 449 10.85 -16.35 13.48
C GLU A 449 11.47 -17.75 13.60
N LYS A 450 11.58 -18.28 14.83
CA LYS A 450 12.05 -19.66 15.05
C LYS A 450 11.13 -20.69 14.41
N ILE A 451 9.81 -20.54 14.55
CA ILE A 451 8.83 -21.44 13.93
C ILE A 451 8.97 -21.43 12.41
N LEU A 452 9.04 -20.24 11.78
CA LEU A 452 9.24 -20.12 10.34
C LEU A 452 10.50 -20.84 9.85
N LYS A 453 11.61 -20.70 10.57
CA LYS A 453 12.85 -21.42 10.24
C LYS A 453 12.70 -22.94 10.36
N THR A 454 11.86 -23.42 11.27
CA THR A 454 11.60 -24.86 11.49
C THR A 454 10.48 -25.45 10.64
N CYS A 455 9.67 -24.64 9.93
CA CYS A 455 8.54 -25.10 9.11
C CYS A 455 8.93 -26.07 7.98
N TYR A 456 10.22 -26.34 7.78
CA TYR A 456 10.74 -27.31 6.83
C TYR A 456 10.54 -28.79 7.21
N SER A 457 10.30 -29.14 8.49
CA SER A 457 10.54 -30.54 8.93
C SER A 457 9.35 -31.50 8.96
N LEU A 458 8.12 -31.08 8.65
CA LEU A 458 6.94 -31.95 8.74
C LEU A 458 6.05 -31.82 7.50
N ASN A 459 6.09 -32.84 6.65
CA ASN A 459 5.07 -33.30 5.69
C ASN A 459 5.56 -33.44 4.25
N ASN A 460 6.39 -34.44 4.02
CA ASN A 460 6.58 -35.09 2.72
C ASN A 460 5.53 -36.18 2.43
N GLN A 461 4.35 -36.11 3.05
CA GLN A 461 3.25 -36.99 2.66
C GLN A 461 2.31 -36.27 1.70
N ASP A 462 2.01 -36.96 0.61
CA ASP A 462 1.08 -36.57 -0.45
C ASP A 462 -0.29 -36.26 0.16
N GLY A 463 -0.60 -34.96 0.23
CA GLY A 463 -1.88 -34.49 0.71
C GLY A 463 -2.80 -34.25 -0.47
N ASN A 464 -3.78 -35.13 -0.68
CA ASN A 464 -4.96 -34.81 -1.47
C ASN A 464 -5.61 -33.57 -0.86
N TYR A 465 -5.42 -32.40 -1.49
CA TYR A 465 -5.99 -31.14 -1.04
C TYR A 465 -7.50 -31.18 -1.30
N LEU A 466 -8.27 -31.48 -0.25
CA LEU A 466 -9.73 -31.32 -0.28
C LEU A 466 -10.06 -29.83 -0.45
N ARG A 467 -10.35 -29.44 -1.69
CA ARG A 467 -10.80 -28.10 -2.08
C ARG A 467 -12.26 -27.90 -1.70
N GLY A 468 -12.50 -27.57 -0.44
CA GLY A 468 -13.82 -27.17 0.03
C GLY A 468 -14.01 -25.65 -0.11
N VAL A 469 -14.62 -25.19 -1.20
CA VAL A 469 -15.13 -23.81 -1.32
C VAL A 469 -16.46 -23.74 -0.57
N ALA A 470 -16.45 -23.86 0.76
CA ALA A 470 -17.66 -23.75 1.56
C ALA A 470 -17.86 -22.32 2.06
N GLY A 471 -18.95 -21.67 1.62
CA GLY A 471 -19.52 -20.48 2.27
C GLY A 471 -19.46 -19.14 1.51
N PHE A 472 -19.17 -19.13 0.20
CA PHE A 472 -19.12 -17.89 -0.58
C PHE A 472 -20.42 -17.63 -1.36
N ILE A 473 -20.77 -16.35 -1.51
CA ILE A 473 -21.84 -15.90 -2.40
C ILE A 473 -21.40 -16.25 -3.83
N GLU A 474 -22.28 -16.94 -4.56
CA GLU A 474 -22.07 -17.40 -5.93
C GLU A 474 -21.70 -16.24 -6.88
N GLU A 475 -20.66 -16.43 -7.69
CA GLU A 475 -20.20 -15.46 -8.69
C GLU A 475 -21.20 -15.38 -9.84
N TYR A 476 -21.26 -14.24 -10.55
CA TYR A 476 -22.04 -14.15 -11.77
C TYR A 476 -21.18 -14.55 -12.97
N ALA A 477 -21.41 -15.74 -13.53
CA ALA A 477 -20.71 -16.28 -14.70
C ALA A 477 -21.73 -16.85 -15.70
N PRO A 478 -22.40 -15.99 -16.50
CA PRO A 478 -23.53 -16.40 -17.35
C PRO A 478 -23.17 -17.44 -18.41
N PHE A 479 -21.91 -17.49 -18.85
CA PHE A 479 -21.44 -18.38 -19.92
C PHE A 479 -20.52 -19.51 -19.40
N GLY A 480 -20.57 -19.81 -18.10
CA GLY A 480 -19.80 -20.89 -17.48
C GLY A 480 -18.33 -20.51 -17.22
N LYS A 481 -17.47 -21.54 -17.10
CA LYS A 481 -16.08 -21.38 -16.62
C LYS A 481 -15.18 -20.59 -17.58
N GLU A 482 -15.38 -20.69 -18.88
CA GLU A 482 -14.51 -20.04 -19.88
C GLU A 482 -15.01 -18.62 -20.26
N GLY A 483 -16.16 -18.19 -19.73
CA GLY A 483 -16.78 -16.91 -20.05
C GLY A 483 -16.54 -15.81 -19.01
N PRO A 484 -16.95 -14.56 -19.33
CA PRO A 484 -16.76 -13.41 -18.46
C PRO A 484 -17.53 -13.60 -17.16
N ARG A 485 -16.94 -13.11 -16.07
CA ARG A 485 -17.50 -13.28 -14.74
C ARG A 485 -17.28 -12.09 -13.84
N ILE A 486 -18.22 -11.89 -12.93
CA ILE A 486 -18.15 -10.83 -11.94
C ILE A 486 -18.26 -11.43 -10.54
N THR A 487 -17.22 -11.19 -9.74
CA THR A 487 -17.19 -11.60 -8.35
C THR A 487 -17.98 -10.61 -7.50
N CYS A 488 -18.49 -11.05 -6.34
CA CYS A 488 -19.15 -10.16 -5.38
C CYS A 488 -18.26 -8.99 -4.94
N ALA A 489 -16.94 -9.18 -4.90
CA ALA A 489 -15.99 -8.13 -4.54
C ALA A 489 -15.87 -7.06 -5.65
N ALA A 490 -15.88 -7.47 -6.92
CA ALA A 490 -15.78 -6.57 -8.07
C ALA A 490 -17.10 -5.85 -8.39
N ALA A 491 -18.25 -6.43 -8.00
CA ALA A 491 -19.57 -5.94 -8.37
C ALA A 491 -19.81 -4.45 -8.02
N ILE A 492 -19.35 -3.99 -6.86
CA ILE A 492 -19.50 -2.58 -6.46
C ILE A 492 -18.75 -1.68 -7.45
N SER A 493 -17.46 -1.97 -7.69
CA SER A 493 -16.64 -1.16 -8.60
C SER A 493 -17.24 -1.11 -10.01
N LYS A 494 -17.79 -2.23 -10.48
CA LYS A 494 -18.42 -2.32 -11.79
C LYS A 494 -19.67 -1.43 -11.91
N ILE A 495 -20.51 -1.38 -10.89
CA ILE A 495 -21.67 -0.47 -10.88
C ILE A 495 -21.22 0.99 -10.91
N PHE A 496 -20.26 1.37 -10.07
CA PHE A 496 -19.73 2.74 -10.09
C PHE A 496 -19.11 3.08 -11.45
N GLY A 497 -18.37 2.15 -12.05
CA GLY A 497 -17.80 2.32 -13.38
C GLY A 497 -18.85 2.46 -14.48
N TYR A 498 -19.96 1.73 -14.40
CA TYR A 498 -21.10 1.91 -15.31
C TYR A 498 -21.76 3.27 -15.12
N CYS A 499 -22.06 3.67 -13.86
CA CYS A 499 -22.68 4.96 -13.57
C CYS A 499 -21.83 6.16 -14.02
N ALA A 500 -20.51 6.07 -13.86
CA ALA A 500 -19.57 7.10 -14.31
C ALA A 500 -19.56 7.28 -15.84
N LYS A 501 -20.04 6.30 -16.60
CA LYS A 501 -20.13 6.32 -18.07
C LYS A 501 -21.52 6.67 -18.58
N LEU A 502 -22.49 6.87 -17.69
CA LEU A 502 -23.82 7.35 -18.08
C LEU A 502 -23.71 8.80 -18.58
N PRO A 503 -24.51 9.20 -19.57
CA PRO A 503 -24.55 10.58 -20.03
C PRO A 503 -24.92 11.51 -18.88
N CYS A 504 -24.01 12.43 -18.52
CA CYS A 504 -24.24 13.45 -17.50
C CYS A 504 -23.79 14.84 -17.97
N ASP A 505 -24.40 15.87 -17.41
CA ASP A 505 -23.93 17.25 -17.57
C ASP A 505 -22.70 17.52 -16.67
N LYS A 506 -22.02 18.66 -16.90
CA LYS A 506 -20.79 19.04 -16.16
C LYS A 506 -20.97 19.21 -14.65
N PHE A 507 -22.19 19.33 -14.15
CA PHE A 507 -22.51 19.63 -12.76
C PHE A 507 -23.15 18.46 -12.01
N THR A 508 -23.57 17.40 -12.73
CA THR A 508 -24.27 16.25 -12.17
C THR A 508 -23.38 15.01 -12.11
N ASN A 509 -23.07 14.55 -10.90
CA ASN A 509 -22.44 13.25 -10.67
C ASN A 509 -23.50 12.16 -10.49
N LEU A 510 -23.62 11.28 -11.48
CA LEU A 510 -24.52 10.14 -11.44
C LEU A 510 -23.87 9.01 -10.61
N LEU A 511 -24.29 8.88 -9.35
CA LEU A 511 -23.78 7.88 -8.42
C LEU A 511 -24.90 6.96 -7.93
N PRO A 512 -24.62 5.65 -7.75
CA PRO A 512 -25.55 4.72 -7.13
C PRO A 512 -25.72 5.02 -5.63
N ILE A 513 -26.95 4.96 -5.13
CA ILE A 513 -27.29 5.20 -3.73
C ILE A 513 -27.50 3.85 -3.03
N TYR A 514 -26.88 3.68 -1.86
CA TYR A 514 -26.99 2.47 -1.04
C TYR A 514 -27.58 2.79 0.33
N GLU A 515 -28.77 2.26 0.60
CA GLU A 515 -29.47 2.40 1.87
C GLU A 515 -29.39 1.09 2.66
N TYR A 516 -29.33 1.16 3.99
CA TYR A 516 -29.14 -0.03 4.84
C TYR A 516 -30.24 -0.12 5.89
N LYS A 517 -30.72 -1.34 6.13
CA LYS A 517 -31.62 -1.68 7.25
C LYS A 517 -30.96 -2.74 8.12
N GLU A 518 -30.98 -2.52 9.43
CA GLU A 518 -30.45 -3.44 10.44
C GLU A 518 -31.60 -4.28 11.00
N HIS A 519 -31.37 -5.59 11.14
CA HIS A 519 -32.30 -6.56 11.70
C HIS A 519 -31.65 -7.19 12.92
N ILE A 520 -32.38 -7.26 14.04
CA ILE A 520 -31.95 -7.93 15.26
C ILE A 520 -32.64 -9.29 15.28
N ASP A 521 -31.85 -10.36 15.43
CA ASP A 521 -32.38 -11.72 15.46
C ASP A 521 -32.78 -12.06 16.91
N GLU A 522 -34.07 -12.07 17.22
CA GLU A 522 -34.60 -12.36 18.57
C GLU A 522 -34.77 -13.87 18.83
N THR A 523 -34.35 -14.74 17.91
CA THR A 523 -34.78 -16.15 17.89
C THR A 523 -33.94 -17.14 18.70
N ASN A 524 -32.97 -16.71 19.52
CA ASN A 524 -32.32 -17.61 20.48
C ASN A 524 -32.08 -16.88 21.81
N GLY A 525 -32.71 -17.36 22.88
CA GLY A 525 -32.70 -16.80 24.24
C GLY A 525 -31.36 -16.82 24.99
N VAL A 526 -30.24 -16.59 24.28
CA VAL A 526 -28.93 -16.30 24.85
C VAL A 526 -28.36 -15.12 24.08
N ASN A 527 -28.03 -14.04 24.79
CA ASN A 527 -27.46 -12.79 24.27
C ASN A 527 -26.24 -13.00 23.35
N SER A 528 -26.50 -13.31 22.10
CA SER A 528 -25.59 -13.20 20.97
C SER A 528 -26.26 -12.31 19.94
N GLY A 529 -26.16 -10.99 20.15
CA GLY A 529 -26.67 -9.95 19.25
C GLY A 529 -25.98 -9.97 17.88
N ASN A 530 -26.25 -10.97 17.06
CA ASN A 530 -25.78 -11.04 15.70
C ASN A 530 -26.67 -10.15 14.82
N LYS A 531 -26.29 -8.88 14.74
CA LYS A 531 -26.88 -7.90 13.83
C LYS A 531 -26.84 -8.41 12.40
N LYS A 532 -27.99 -8.45 11.74
CA LYS A 532 -28.13 -8.77 10.32
C LYS A 532 -28.44 -7.50 9.53
N PHE A 533 -28.07 -7.47 8.27
CA PHE A 533 -28.17 -6.29 7.41
C PHE A 533 -28.81 -6.63 6.08
N THR A 534 -29.68 -5.75 5.60
CA THR A 534 -30.13 -5.70 4.19
C THR A 534 -29.72 -4.37 3.58
N CYS A 535 -29.41 -4.36 2.29
CA CYS A 535 -29.03 -3.17 1.55
C CYS A 535 -29.94 -2.96 0.35
N THR A 536 -30.51 -1.76 0.22
CA THR A 536 -31.29 -1.33 -0.94
C THR A 536 -30.42 -0.47 -1.85
N LEU A 537 -30.35 -0.81 -3.13
CA LEU A 537 -29.58 -0.10 -4.16
C LEU A 537 -30.53 0.61 -5.10
N THR A 538 -30.31 1.92 -5.27
CA THR A 538 -31.02 2.77 -6.24
C THR A 538 -30.02 3.33 -7.25
N MET A 539 -30.28 3.08 -8.53
CA MET A 539 -29.46 3.57 -9.64
C MET A 539 -29.91 4.99 -10.09
N PRO A 540 -29.04 5.76 -10.76
CA PRO A 540 -29.43 7.03 -11.37
C PRO A 540 -30.57 6.87 -12.38
N LEU A 541 -31.44 7.88 -12.54
CA LEU A 541 -32.63 7.80 -13.42
C LEU A 541 -32.30 7.54 -14.91
N ASN A 542 -31.06 7.84 -15.31
CA ASN A 542 -30.55 7.67 -16.66
C ASN A 542 -30.36 6.21 -17.07
N VAL A 543 -30.45 5.25 -16.13
CA VAL A 543 -30.37 3.82 -16.47
C VAL A 543 -31.66 3.33 -17.13
N PRO A 544 -31.62 2.36 -18.06
CA PRO A 544 -32.81 1.88 -18.73
C PRO A 544 -33.52 0.73 -17.99
N GLY A 545 -34.75 0.46 -18.44
CA GLY A 545 -35.50 -0.76 -18.09
C GLY A 545 -35.70 -1.00 -16.59
N ARG A 546 -35.59 -2.26 -16.18
CA ARG A 546 -35.76 -2.72 -14.79
C ARG A 546 -34.71 -2.16 -13.84
N ALA A 547 -33.55 -1.73 -14.32
CA ALA A 547 -32.49 -1.16 -13.49
C ALA A 547 -32.87 0.16 -12.81
N LYS A 548 -33.94 0.83 -13.28
CA LYS A 548 -34.50 2.05 -12.65
C LYS A 548 -35.10 1.79 -11.26
N LEU A 549 -35.57 0.57 -11.03
CA LEU A 549 -36.27 0.22 -9.80
C LEU A 549 -35.27 -0.13 -8.69
N PRO A 550 -35.50 0.34 -7.45
CA PRO A 550 -34.64 -0.02 -6.33
C PRO A 550 -34.75 -1.51 -6.04
N ILE A 551 -33.60 -2.15 -5.81
CA ILE A 551 -33.53 -3.58 -5.45
C ILE A 551 -32.96 -3.74 -4.05
N THR A 552 -33.37 -4.79 -3.33
CA THR A 552 -32.90 -5.05 -1.96
C THR A 552 -32.18 -6.38 -1.87
N SER A 553 -31.04 -6.42 -1.18
CA SER A 553 -30.25 -7.63 -0.94
C SER A 553 -31.02 -8.65 -0.11
N LYS A 554 -30.61 -9.92 -0.21
CA LYS A 554 -30.89 -10.91 0.84
C LYS A 554 -30.28 -10.46 2.17
N VAL A 555 -30.79 -11.00 3.28
CA VAL A 555 -30.28 -10.73 4.62
C VAL A 555 -28.86 -11.28 4.77
N GLN A 556 -27.91 -10.44 5.19
CA GLN A 556 -26.50 -10.79 5.35
C GLN A 556 -26.00 -10.47 6.76
N CYS A 557 -25.01 -11.22 7.24
CA CYS A 557 -24.43 -11.00 8.57
C CYS A 557 -23.52 -9.75 8.64
N ARG A 558 -23.13 -9.17 7.49
CA ARG A 558 -22.23 -8.02 7.42
C ARG A 558 -22.76 -6.97 6.44
N LYS A 559 -22.66 -5.69 6.82
CA LYS A 559 -23.07 -4.54 6.00
C LYS A 559 -22.41 -4.54 4.60
N VAL A 560 -21.13 -4.89 4.52
CA VAL A 560 -20.38 -4.96 3.25
C VAL A 560 -20.91 -6.08 2.36
N ASP A 561 -21.27 -7.23 2.93
CA ASP A 561 -21.74 -8.39 2.16
C ASP A 561 -23.16 -8.15 1.63
N ALA A 562 -24.02 -7.44 2.38
CA ALA A 562 -25.31 -6.94 1.88
C ALA A 562 -25.13 -6.04 0.65
N ARG A 563 -24.19 -5.08 0.73
CA ARG A 563 -23.87 -4.17 -0.37
C ARG A 563 -23.36 -4.90 -1.62
N ARG A 564 -22.47 -5.87 -1.43
CA ARG A 564 -21.92 -6.70 -2.51
C ARG A 564 -22.99 -7.55 -3.18
N SER A 565 -23.84 -8.20 -2.37
CA SER A 565 -24.93 -9.05 -2.85
C SER A 565 -25.93 -8.26 -3.69
N VAL A 566 -26.39 -7.09 -3.24
CA VAL A 566 -27.31 -6.27 -4.04
C VAL A 566 -26.65 -5.76 -5.32
N SER A 567 -25.35 -5.43 -5.26
CA SER A 567 -24.63 -4.98 -6.45
C SER A 567 -24.52 -6.09 -7.50
N LEU A 568 -24.27 -7.33 -7.09
CA LEU A 568 -24.22 -8.47 -8.01
C LEU A 568 -25.59 -8.70 -8.67
N GLU A 569 -26.69 -8.62 -7.91
CA GLU A 569 -28.04 -8.75 -8.46
C GLU A 569 -28.37 -7.63 -9.46
N MET A 570 -27.94 -6.39 -9.20
CA MET A 570 -28.11 -5.30 -10.17
C MET A 570 -27.34 -5.55 -11.47
N ILE A 571 -26.13 -6.10 -11.38
CA ILE A 571 -25.34 -6.44 -12.58
C ILE A 571 -26.05 -7.50 -13.43
N LYS A 572 -26.68 -8.49 -12.80
CA LYS A 572 -27.52 -9.48 -13.52
C LYS A 572 -28.67 -8.80 -14.27
N ILE A 573 -29.28 -7.79 -13.66
CA ILE A 573 -30.35 -7.00 -14.29
C ILE A 573 -29.78 -6.19 -15.46
N LEU A 574 -28.67 -5.47 -15.27
CA LEU A 574 -28.04 -4.69 -16.35
C LEU A 574 -27.65 -5.56 -17.54
N HIS A 575 -27.11 -6.76 -17.30
CA HIS A 575 -26.79 -7.71 -18.37
C HIS A 575 -28.07 -8.23 -19.06
N ALA A 576 -29.11 -8.57 -18.31
CA ALA A 576 -30.39 -9.01 -18.88
C ALA A 576 -31.08 -7.91 -19.73
N GLU A 577 -30.86 -6.63 -19.40
CA GLU A 577 -31.33 -5.47 -20.15
C GLU A 577 -30.40 -5.09 -21.32
N LYS A 578 -29.33 -5.87 -21.58
CA LYS A 578 -28.33 -5.65 -22.64
C LYS A 578 -27.54 -4.34 -22.52
N GLU A 579 -27.42 -3.82 -21.30
CA GLU A 579 -26.54 -2.67 -21.01
C GLU A 579 -25.07 -3.10 -20.85
N LEU A 580 -24.85 -4.38 -20.55
CA LEU A 580 -23.55 -5.04 -20.54
C LEU A 580 -23.48 -6.02 -21.72
N ASP A 581 -22.33 -6.12 -22.37
CA ASP A 581 -22.09 -7.08 -23.45
C ASP A 581 -21.95 -8.53 -22.93
N ASP A 582 -22.30 -9.48 -23.79
CA ASP A 582 -22.20 -10.92 -23.50
C ASP A 582 -20.73 -11.40 -23.49
N GLU A 583 -19.86 -10.75 -24.26
CA GLU A 583 -18.47 -11.21 -24.46
C GLU A 583 -17.56 -10.89 -23.26
N HIS A 584 -17.74 -9.73 -22.62
CA HIS A 584 -16.81 -9.21 -21.61
C HIS A 584 -17.50 -8.65 -20.36
N LEU A 585 -18.83 -8.63 -20.32
CA LEU A 585 -19.63 -7.94 -19.31
C LEU A 585 -19.20 -6.47 -19.15
N LEU A 586 -18.85 -5.80 -20.24
CA LEU A 586 -18.52 -4.37 -20.28
C LEU A 586 -19.72 -3.55 -20.78
N PRO A 587 -19.84 -2.27 -20.40
CA PRO A 587 -20.92 -1.42 -20.91
C PRO A 587 -20.89 -1.37 -22.44
N VAL A 588 -22.02 -1.55 -23.12
CA VAL A 588 -22.08 -1.70 -24.60
C VAL A 588 -21.53 -0.48 -25.35
N ASN A 589 -21.67 0.73 -24.81
CA ASN A 589 -21.04 1.91 -25.44
C ASN A 589 -19.51 1.85 -25.39
N ASN A 590 -18.94 1.17 -24.40
CA ASN A 590 -17.51 1.13 -24.15
C ASN A 590 -16.75 0.24 -25.14
N SER A 591 -17.33 -0.87 -25.61
CA SER A 591 -16.66 -1.78 -26.56
C SER A 591 -16.29 -1.09 -27.88
N LYS A 592 -17.17 -0.21 -28.39
CA LYS A 592 -16.89 0.65 -29.56
C LYS A 592 -15.82 1.70 -29.29
N TYR A 593 -15.87 2.38 -28.14
CA TYR A 593 -14.87 3.39 -27.78
C TYR A 593 -13.47 2.81 -27.58
N LEU A 594 -13.35 1.60 -26.99
CA LEU A 594 -12.07 0.94 -26.77
C LEU A 594 -11.38 0.63 -28.12
N GLN A 595 -12.15 0.18 -29.13
CA GLN A 595 -11.64 -0.03 -30.49
C GLN A 595 -11.16 1.29 -31.14
N GLU A 596 -11.95 2.36 -31.07
CA GLU A 596 -11.57 3.68 -31.63
C GLU A 596 -10.38 4.34 -30.89
N PHE A 597 -10.10 3.93 -29.66
CA PHE A 597 -8.98 4.43 -28.87
C PHE A 597 -7.68 3.70 -29.21
N ASP A 598 -7.76 2.40 -29.46
CA ASP A 598 -6.61 1.59 -29.91
C ASP A 598 -6.10 2.07 -31.27
N ASP A 599 -6.99 2.31 -32.24
CA ASP A 599 -6.65 2.82 -33.59
C ASP A 599 -5.92 4.18 -33.57
N ARG A 600 -6.13 4.99 -32.54
CA ARG A 600 -5.46 6.30 -32.39
C ARG A 600 -4.05 6.20 -31.79
N ASN A 601 -3.75 5.14 -31.05
CA ASN A 601 -2.45 4.94 -30.40
C ASN A 601 -1.45 4.15 -31.26
N ASP A 602 -1.91 3.48 -32.32
CA ASP A 602 -1.05 2.69 -33.25
C ASP A 602 -0.36 3.54 -34.35
N ILE A 603 -0.47 4.87 -34.31
CA ILE A 603 0.32 5.76 -35.19
C ILE A 603 1.74 5.89 -34.61
N SER A 604 2.68 5.14 -35.20
CA SER A 604 4.10 5.07 -34.83
C SER A 604 4.78 6.45 -34.70
N VAL A 605 5.33 6.74 -33.52
CA VAL A 605 6.25 7.86 -33.28
C VAL A 605 7.69 7.38 -33.51
N GLU A 606 8.17 7.50 -34.75
CA GLU A 606 9.60 7.72 -35.01
C GLU A 606 9.80 9.24 -35.17
N GLY A 607 10.47 9.88 -34.19
CA GLY A 607 10.88 11.28 -34.31
C GLY A 607 11.03 12.02 -32.98
N ASP A 608 12.29 12.24 -32.58
CA ASP A 608 12.84 13.24 -31.66
C ASP A 608 12.05 13.66 -30.39
N LEU A 609 12.59 13.20 -29.25
CA LEU A 609 12.37 13.74 -27.91
C LEU A 609 12.92 15.17 -27.83
N ASP A 610 12.11 16.18 -28.14
CA ASP A 610 12.17 17.53 -27.55
C ASP A 610 11.05 18.43 -28.12
N ALA A 611 9.81 18.29 -27.60
CA ALA A 611 8.78 19.33 -27.71
C ALA A 611 7.66 19.16 -26.66
N VAL A 612 7.67 20.08 -25.69
CA VAL A 612 6.58 20.61 -24.85
C VAL A 612 5.18 20.01 -25.05
N ILE A 613 4.64 19.37 -24.00
CA ILE A 613 3.21 19.05 -23.87
C ILE A 613 2.48 20.29 -23.32
N GLU A 614 1.79 21.04 -24.19
CA GLU A 614 0.69 21.92 -23.78
C GLU A 614 -0.63 21.13 -23.78
N PRO A 615 -1.54 21.36 -22.80
CA PRO A 615 -2.85 20.70 -22.79
C PRO A 615 -3.77 21.31 -23.85
N GLN A 616 -4.03 20.56 -24.92
CA GLN A 616 -4.93 20.99 -25.99
C GLN A 616 -6.38 21.14 -25.51
N LYS A 617 -6.87 22.38 -25.62
CA LYS A 617 -8.28 22.77 -25.55
C LYS A 617 -9.04 22.15 -26.73
N TYR A 618 -10.09 21.38 -26.46
CA TYR A 618 -11.07 21.01 -27.48
C TYR A 618 -11.93 22.24 -27.81
N GLN A 619 -11.69 22.82 -28.98
CA GLN A 619 -12.48 23.90 -29.56
C GLN A 619 -13.14 23.43 -30.87
N HIS A 620 -14.45 23.65 -30.93
CA HIS A 620 -15.32 23.81 -32.11
C HIS A 620 -15.73 22.60 -32.97
N VAL A 621 -17.04 22.32 -32.95
CA VAL A 621 -17.87 22.27 -34.18
C VAL A 621 -19.21 22.98 -33.88
N TYR A 622 -19.35 24.22 -34.33
CA TYR A 622 -20.64 24.81 -34.71
C TYR A 622 -20.35 25.79 -35.85
N GLU A 623 -20.55 25.32 -37.08
CA GLU A 623 -20.78 26.17 -38.24
C GLU A 623 -21.41 25.31 -39.35
N LYS A 624 -22.73 25.39 -39.51
CA LYS A 624 -23.37 25.90 -40.75
C LYS A 624 -24.86 25.52 -40.81
N LYS A 625 -25.64 26.60 -40.95
CA LYS A 625 -27.01 26.78 -41.41
C LYS A 625 -28.15 26.44 -40.46
#